data_AF-A0A7K3W658-F1
#
_entry.id   AF-A0A7K3W658-F1
#
_cell.length_a   1.000
_cell.length_b   1.000
_cell.length_c   1.000
_cell.angle_alpha   90.00
_cell.angle_beta   90.00
_cell.angle_gamma   90.00
#
_symmetry.space_group_name_H-M   'P 1'
#
loop_
_entity.id
_entity.type
_entity.pdbx_description
1 polymer ?
#
loop_
_entity_poly.entity_id
_entity_poly.type
_entity_poly.pdbx_seq_one_letter_code
_entity_poly.pdbx_strand_id
1 'polypeptide(L)'
;MISRLLTPRWVLMHLLVAALFVATFFLGWWQLSKAEAGGGAVNWSYALQWPLYGFMGLWFYVRMCREELHRDPDEEEPGSSLVLYQRPRIDTTGDPELAAYNAYLAELNEKALGRRGTSGG
;
A
#
# COMPACT_ATOMS: atom_id res chain seq x y z
N MET A 1 14.00 20.69 -12.94
CA MET A 1 12.74 20.07 -12.47
C MET A 1 12.24 18.97 -13.42
N ILE A 2 12.06 19.22 -14.72
CA ILE A 2 11.58 18.22 -15.70
C ILE A 2 12.50 16.98 -15.82
N SER A 3 13.80 17.13 -15.55
CA SER A 3 14.80 16.05 -15.59
C SER A 3 14.49 14.86 -14.67
N ARG A 4 13.73 15.05 -13.58
CA ARG A 4 13.28 13.95 -12.70
C ARG A 4 12.34 12.99 -13.43
N LEU A 5 11.49 13.52 -14.31
CA LEU A 5 10.53 12.77 -15.13
C LEU A 5 11.15 12.13 -16.38
N LEU A 6 12.43 12.38 -16.63
CA LEU A 6 13.23 11.79 -17.72
C LEU A 6 14.15 10.66 -17.25
N THR A 7 14.08 10.29 -15.97
CA THR A 7 14.81 9.12 -15.47
C THR A 7 14.30 7.83 -16.14
N PRO A 8 15.12 6.79 -16.28
CA PRO A 8 14.74 5.56 -17.01
C PRO A 8 13.45 4.92 -16.47
N ARG A 9 13.27 4.97 -15.15
CA ARG A 9 12.05 4.53 -14.46
C ARG A 9 10.81 5.29 -14.94
N TRP A 10 10.89 6.61 -15.02
CA TRP A 10 9.79 7.45 -15.46
C TRP A 10 9.51 7.29 -16.96
N VAL A 11 10.55 7.16 -17.80
CA VAL A 11 10.38 6.86 -19.23
C VAL A 11 9.61 5.55 -19.42
N LEU A 12 9.95 4.49 -18.68
CA LEU A 12 9.22 3.24 -18.73
C LEU A 12 7.75 3.41 -18.32
N MET A 13 7.48 4.20 -17.28
CA MET A 13 6.11 4.51 -16.86
C MET A 13 5.32 5.28 -17.93
N HIS A 14 5.93 6.28 -18.59
CA HIS A 14 5.30 7.01 -19.70
C HIS A 14 4.93 6.05 -20.83
N LEU A 15 5.85 5.16 -21.21
CA LEU A 15 5.61 4.16 -22.26
C LEU A 15 4.50 3.18 -21.86
N LEU A 16 4.51 2.70 -20.62
CA LEU A 16 3.49 1.79 -20.11
C LEU A 16 2.10 2.46 -20.14
N VAL A 17 1.99 3.68 -19.62
CA VAL A 17 0.72 4.42 -19.59
C VAL A 17 0.25 4.74 -21.01
N ALA A 18 1.15 5.14 -21.92
CA ALA A 18 0.81 5.38 -23.32
C ALA A 18 0.32 4.10 -24.01
N ALA A 19 0.99 2.97 -23.78
CA ALA A 19 0.58 1.68 -24.33
C ALA A 19 -0.80 1.23 -23.80
N LEU A 20 -1.04 1.35 -22.49
CA LEU A 20 -2.33 1.04 -21.88
C LEU A 20 -3.44 1.98 -22.39
N PHE A 21 -3.14 3.27 -22.53
CA PHE A 21 -4.07 4.24 -23.10
C PHE A 21 -4.46 3.82 -24.52
N VAL A 22 -3.49 3.60 -25.42
CA VAL A 22 -3.79 3.14 -26.80
C VAL A 22 -4.57 1.82 -26.81
N ALA A 23 -4.22 0.87 -25.94
CA ALA A 23 -4.95 -0.38 -25.81
C ALA A 23 -6.42 -0.17 -25.45
N THR A 24 -6.75 0.76 -24.52
CA THR A 24 -8.15 1.05 -24.18
C THR A 24 -8.95 1.62 -25.35
N PHE A 25 -8.36 2.46 -26.20
CA PHE A 25 -9.02 2.95 -27.42
C PHE A 25 -9.18 1.85 -28.47
N PHE A 26 -8.17 0.99 -28.64
CA PHE A 26 -8.24 -0.15 -29.54
C PHE A 26 -9.35 -1.14 -29.14
N LEU A 27 -9.49 -1.42 -27.84
CA LEU A 27 -10.57 -2.24 -27.30
C LEU A 27 -11.94 -1.60 -27.51
N GLY A 28 -12.07 -0.29 -27.27
CA GLY A 28 -13.30 0.45 -27.52
C GLY A 28 -13.71 0.43 -29.00
N TRP A 29 -12.76 0.69 -29.89
CA TRP A 29 -12.96 0.62 -31.34
C TRP A 29 -13.37 -0.78 -31.80
N TRP A 30 -12.67 -1.81 -31.32
CA TRP A 30 -12.99 -3.20 -31.65
C TRP A 30 -14.41 -3.59 -31.20
N GLN A 31 -14.85 -3.13 -30.02
CA GLN A 31 -16.22 -3.34 -29.56
C GLN A 31 -17.26 -2.60 -30.41
N LEU A 32 -16.93 -1.39 -30.89
CA LEU A 32 -17.79 -0.63 -31.79
C LEU A 32 -17.98 -1.37 -33.12
N SER A 33 -16.88 -1.81 -33.74
CA SER A 33 -16.93 -2.59 -34.99
C SER A 33 -17.67 -3.92 -34.84
N LYS A 34 -17.60 -4.55 -33.65
CA LYS A 34 -18.39 -5.75 -33.32
C LYS A 34 -19.87 -5.44 -33.11
N ALA A 35 -20.22 -4.28 -32.54
CA ALA A 35 -21.60 -3.87 -32.33
C ALA A 35 -22.33 -3.69 -33.67
N GLU A 36 -21.68 -3.03 -34.63
CA GLU A 36 -22.23 -2.81 -35.98
C GLU A 36 -22.48 -4.13 -36.75
N ALA A 37 -21.72 -5.17 -36.46
CA ALA A 37 -21.85 -6.49 -37.07
C ALA A 37 -22.98 -7.37 -36.47
N GLY A 38 -23.79 -6.86 -35.53
CA GLY A 38 -24.95 -7.56 -34.96
C GLY A 38 -25.04 -7.60 -33.43
N GLY A 39 -24.25 -6.80 -32.71
CA GLY A 39 -24.26 -6.70 -31.25
C GLY A 39 -25.05 -5.48 -30.76
N GLY A 40 -26.16 -5.71 -30.04
CA GLY A 40 -27.07 -4.66 -29.56
C GLY A 40 -26.46 -3.55 -28.68
N ALA A 41 -27.31 -2.61 -28.26
CA ALA A 41 -26.95 -1.34 -27.60
C ALA A 41 -26.02 -1.43 -26.36
N VAL A 42 -25.87 -2.60 -25.74
CA VAL A 42 -24.93 -2.82 -24.62
C VAL A 42 -23.46 -2.74 -25.07
N ASN A 43 -23.13 -3.11 -26.31
CA ASN A 43 -21.75 -2.97 -26.79
C ASN A 43 -21.32 -1.49 -26.93
N TRP A 44 -22.26 -0.59 -27.12
CA TRP A 44 -22.00 0.85 -27.26
C TRP A 44 -21.53 1.50 -25.95
N SER A 45 -22.14 1.12 -24.83
CA SER A 45 -21.72 1.65 -23.52
C SER A 45 -20.31 1.18 -23.17
N TYR A 46 -19.96 -0.07 -23.44
CA TYR A 46 -18.58 -0.54 -23.27
C TYR A 46 -17.59 0.16 -24.20
N ALA A 47 -17.95 0.35 -25.48
CA ALA A 47 -17.11 1.06 -26.44
C ALA A 47 -16.75 2.49 -26.00
N LEU A 48 -17.67 3.19 -25.31
CA LEU A 48 -17.45 4.52 -24.74
C LEU A 48 -16.81 4.50 -23.35
N GLN A 49 -17.09 3.47 -22.56
CA GLN A 49 -16.55 3.31 -21.21
C GLN A 49 -15.02 3.09 -21.25
N TRP A 50 -14.51 2.34 -22.23
CA TRP A 50 -13.07 2.08 -22.36
C TRP A 50 -12.24 3.38 -22.54
N PRO A 51 -12.56 4.28 -23.48
CA PRO A 51 -11.94 5.60 -23.57
C PRO A 51 -12.03 6.42 -22.29
N LEU A 52 -13.19 6.40 -21.61
CA LEU A 52 -13.37 7.15 -20.36
C LEU A 52 -12.40 6.67 -19.27
N TYR A 53 -12.22 5.37 -19.13
CA TYR A 53 -11.23 4.80 -18.23
C TYR A 53 -9.79 5.10 -18.65
N GLY A 54 -9.50 5.11 -19.96
CA GLY A 54 -8.22 5.57 -20.50
C GLY A 54 -7.89 7.01 -20.09
N PHE A 55 -8.84 7.94 -20.28
CA PHE A 55 -8.68 9.34 -19.88
C PHE A 55 -8.56 9.51 -18.37
N MET A 56 -9.36 8.79 -17.59
CA MET A 56 -9.29 8.81 -16.13
C MET A 56 -7.90 8.34 -15.65
N GLY A 57 -7.40 7.23 -16.17
CA GLY A 57 -6.07 6.72 -15.85
C GLY A 57 -4.96 7.70 -16.25
N LEU A 58 -5.06 8.31 -17.43
CA LEU A 58 -4.12 9.33 -17.89
C LEU A 58 -4.13 10.56 -16.97
N TRP A 59 -5.30 11.01 -16.52
CA TRP A 59 -5.41 12.13 -15.59
C TRP A 59 -4.78 11.82 -14.23
N PHE A 60 -5.04 10.64 -13.66
CA PHE A 60 -4.39 10.19 -12.43
C PHE A 60 -2.87 10.13 -12.58
N TYR A 61 -2.38 9.65 -13.73
CA TYR A 61 -0.96 9.61 -14.01
C TYR A 61 -0.33 11.01 -14.11
N VAL A 62 -0.97 11.94 -14.83
CA VAL A 62 -0.52 13.33 -14.92
C VAL A 62 -0.52 14.00 -13.55
N ARG A 63 -1.55 13.74 -12.74
CA ARG A 63 -1.61 14.23 -11.36
C ARG A 63 -0.46 13.68 -10.52
N MET A 64 -0.18 12.38 -10.59
CA MET A 64 0.96 11.75 -9.91
C MET A 64 2.30 12.36 -10.36
N CYS A 65 2.49 12.59 -11.67
CA CYS A 65 3.67 13.27 -12.20
C CYS A 65 3.82 14.68 -11.62
N ARG A 66 2.69 15.41 -11.52
CA ARG A 66 2.65 16.77 -11.01
C ARG A 66 2.95 16.81 -9.51
N GLU A 67 2.41 15.89 -8.73
CA GLU A 67 2.72 15.75 -7.29
C GLU A 67 4.21 15.45 -7.09
N GLU A 68 4.79 14.53 -7.86
CA GLU A 68 6.23 14.25 -7.80
C GLU A 68 7.10 15.46 -8.19
N LEU A 69 6.65 16.27 -9.14
CA LEU A 69 7.37 17.46 -9.56
C LEU A 69 7.35 18.58 -8.50
N HIS A 70 6.27 18.66 -7.72
CA HIS A 70 6.12 19.63 -6.62
C HIS A 70 6.63 19.09 -5.28
N ARG A 71 6.96 17.80 -5.18
CA ARG A 71 7.59 17.22 -3.98
C ARG A 71 8.98 17.83 -3.78
N ASP A 72 9.12 18.59 -2.70
CA ASP A 72 10.38 19.19 -2.27
C ASP A 72 11.35 18.07 -1.83
N PRO A 73 12.61 18.05 -2.31
CA PRO A 73 13.60 17.09 -1.83
C PRO A 73 13.89 17.22 -0.34
N ASP A 74 13.59 18.37 0.29
CA ASP A 74 13.83 18.59 1.71
C ASP A 74 12.75 17.94 2.62
N GLU A 75 11.63 17.47 2.06
CA GLU A 75 10.65 16.62 2.79
C GLU A 75 11.15 15.17 2.97
N GLU A 76 12.25 14.79 2.30
CA GLU A 76 12.90 13.48 2.47
C GLU A 76 13.88 13.44 3.65
N GLU A 77 14.13 14.54 4.37
CA GLU A 77 14.57 14.35 5.75
C GLU A 77 13.43 13.60 6.45
N PRO A 78 13.62 12.33 6.85
CA PRO A 78 12.64 11.69 7.68
C PRO A 78 12.63 12.53 8.94
N GLY A 79 11.67 13.46 9.02
CA GLY A 79 11.35 14.14 10.24
C GLY A 79 11.31 13.04 11.26
N SER A 80 12.23 13.09 12.21
CA SER A 80 12.53 12.03 13.16
C SER A 80 11.38 11.81 14.15
N SER A 81 10.14 12.07 13.72
CA SER A 81 8.90 11.60 14.26
C SER A 81 8.51 10.28 13.58
N LEU A 82 9.41 9.30 13.61
CA LEU A 82 8.95 7.94 13.84
C LEU A 82 8.22 8.02 15.19
N VAL A 83 6.91 8.26 15.15
CA VAL A 83 6.04 8.00 16.30
C VAL A 83 5.99 6.49 16.40
N LEU A 84 7.07 5.90 16.90
CA LEU A 84 7.03 4.56 17.45
C LEU A 84 5.94 4.63 18.48
N TYR A 85 4.89 3.83 18.30
CA TYR A 85 3.84 3.69 19.30
C TYR A 85 4.52 3.34 20.63
N GLN A 86 4.63 4.32 21.51
CA GLN A 86 5.17 4.12 22.83
C GLN A 86 4.02 3.53 23.64
N ARG A 87 4.06 2.21 23.86
CA ARG A 87 3.07 1.52 24.69
C ARG A 87 2.89 2.33 25.99
N PRO A 88 1.65 2.71 26.36
CA PRO A 88 1.39 3.37 27.63
C PRO A 88 1.98 2.52 28.76
N ARG A 89 2.97 3.07 29.49
CA ARG A 89 3.50 2.42 30.68
C ARG A 89 2.51 2.74 31.81
N ILE A 90 1.69 1.76 32.16
CA ILE A 90 0.84 1.83 33.35
C ILE A 90 1.79 1.78 34.55
N ASP A 91 1.75 2.80 35.40
CA ASP A 91 2.53 2.82 36.64
C ASP A 91 1.85 1.92 37.67
N THR A 92 2.27 0.66 37.72
CA THR A 92 1.81 -0.32 38.69
C THR A 92 2.73 -0.39 39.91
N THR A 93 3.57 0.64 40.13
CA THR A 93 4.54 0.65 41.23
C THR A 93 3.79 0.76 42.56
N GLY A 94 3.77 -0.34 43.32
CA GLY A 94 3.11 -0.43 44.62
C GLY A 94 1.75 -1.14 44.62
N ASP A 95 1.33 -1.73 43.50
CA ASP A 95 0.12 -2.56 43.46
C ASP A 95 0.35 -3.88 44.23
N PRO A 96 -0.34 -4.11 45.37
CA PRO A 96 -0.19 -5.33 46.14
C PRO A 96 -0.65 -6.58 45.39
N GLU A 97 -1.60 -6.46 44.47
CA GLU A 97 -2.12 -7.59 43.67
C GLU A 97 -1.04 -8.07 42.69
N LEU A 98 -0.38 -7.14 42.00
CA LEU A 98 0.67 -7.47 41.05
C LEU A 98 1.92 -8.05 41.74
N ALA A 99 2.25 -7.58 42.94
CA ALA A 99 3.32 -8.14 43.75
C ALA A 99 3.03 -9.59 44.17
N ALA A 100 1.79 -9.87 44.61
CA ALA A 100 1.34 -11.22 44.95
C ALA A 100 1.36 -12.15 43.73
N TYR A 101 0.92 -11.65 42.57
CA TYR A 101 0.94 -12.41 41.33
C TYR A 101 2.36 -12.75 40.87
N ASN A 102 3.29 -11.80 40.92
CA ASN A 102 4.69 -12.02 40.57
C ASN A 102 5.36 -13.04 41.51
N ALA A 103 5.05 -13.00 42.81
CA ALA A 103 5.53 -14.00 43.77
C ALA A 103 4.99 -15.41 43.47
N TYR A 104 3.70 -15.51 43.11
CA TYR A 104 3.10 -16.77 42.67
C TYR A 104 3.73 -17.33 41.38
N LEU A 105 4.00 -16.46 40.40
CA LEU A 105 4.72 -16.86 39.18
C LEU A 105 6.14 -17.34 39.47
N ALA A 106 6.84 -16.72 40.42
CA ALA A 106 8.17 -17.16 40.85
C ALA A 106 8.13 -18.57 41.45
N GLU A 107 7.17 -18.85 42.33
CA GLU A 107 6.96 -20.18 42.92
C GLU A 107 6.66 -21.25 41.86
N LEU A 108 5.79 -20.93 40.88
CA LEU A 108 5.52 -21.83 39.76
C LEU A 108 6.76 -22.09 38.90
N ASN A 109 7.57 -21.07 38.65
CA ASN A 109 8.80 -21.20 37.88
C ASN A 109 9.82 -22.09 38.60
N GLU A 110 10.00 -21.91 39.92
CA GLU A 110 10.85 -22.76 40.76
C GLU A 110 10.38 -24.22 40.75
N LYS A 111 9.07 -24.45 40.89
CA LYS A 111 8.47 -25.80 40.77
C LYS A 111 8.71 -26.40 39.39
N ALA A 112 8.54 -25.63 38.32
CA ALA A 112 8.75 -26.09 36.95
C ALA A 112 10.22 -26.40 36.64
N LEU A 113 11.15 -25.60 37.17
CA LEU A 113 12.59 -25.82 37.04
C LEU A 113 13.05 -27.03 37.87
N GLY A 114 12.55 -27.19 39.10
CA GLY A 114 12.83 -28.35 39.96
C GLY A 114 12.30 -29.66 39.37
N ARG A 115 11.13 -29.63 38.71
CA ARG A 115 10.57 -30.78 37.99
C ARG A 115 11.34 -31.14 36.72
N ARG A 116 11.94 -30.15 36.04
CA ARG A 116 12.86 -30.38 34.91
C ARG A 116 14.19 -30.99 35.34
N GLY A 117 14.74 -30.57 36.48
CA GLY A 117 15.98 -31.14 37.04
C GLY A 117 15.87 -32.59 37.49
N THR A 118 14.67 -33.03 37.90
CA THR A 118 14.39 -34.41 38.36
C THR A 118 13.96 -35.37 37.26
N SER A 119 13.56 -34.86 36.09
CA SER A 119 13.14 -35.66 34.92
C SER A 119 14.24 -35.93 33.89
N GLY A 120 15.46 -35.41 34.11
CA GLY A 120 16.57 -35.45 33.15
C GLY A 120 17.82 -36.22 33.61
N GLY A 121 17.68 -37.10 34.61
CA GLY A 121 18.75 -37.98 35.12
C GLY A 121 18.42 -39.45 34.92
#